data_AF-A0A2I1HFH2-F1
#
_entry.id   AF-A0A2I1HFH2-F1
#
_cell.length_a   1.000
_cell.length_b   1.000
_cell.length_c   1.000
_cell.angle_alpha   90.00
_cell.angle_beta   90.00
_cell.angle_gamma   90.00
#
_symmetry.space_group_name_H-M   'P 1'
#
loop_
_entity.id
_entity.type
_entity.pdbx_description
1 polymer ?
#
loop_
_entity_poly.entity_id
_entity_poly.type
_entity_poly.pdbx_seq_one_letter_code
_entity_poly.pdbx_strand_id
1 'polypeptide(L)'
;MVDIKEAVCLAGDVAGSFVPLIDVATTTIKKIIEICEAADYNQNICDVLTVRVKITSAALESLRRRKQKRKENDKVFHDAFHKFIYVLEEIKKFTTKISKIHGFKKYTTAISVKENFIRLTDEYDKAMNDLHFTMAVANDEQRRIEKEALEEDIVEFEEYLKTMNKKVDNIDGKVDNILDGVQYIQNCITDKAVLHGAKKIDSIDLVSPPRPNPDDVRSGGVPDVVRIALNICRGLVFLQRAEILHHDLKCENILMTRTLEPKIYKFDSARYDYGKTTTVGNKSDDTVRWLAPEKLSNPNTRYTTQCEIFSFSMLLWELVFEKVPYKSMEKVEMIREHVIKGGREIIRFGKSTPEISELQEGYRRIICDSWKHNPHERLSFLKILDMLEELHSSISCLDRNHNKTN
;
A
#
# COMPACT_ATOMS: atom_id res chain seq x y z
N MET A 1 -0.61 21.16 14.73
CA MET A 1 -1.93 21.36 15.37
C MET A 1 -2.04 22.74 16.04
N VAL A 2 -1.35 23.77 15.53
CA VAL A 2 -1.28 25.10 16.18
C VAL A 2 -1.98 26.21 15.37
N ASP A 3 -2.08 26.11 14.04
CA ASP A 3 -2.63 27.19 13.20
C ASP A 3 -4.16 27.44 13.25
N ILE A 4 -4.98 26.42 13.50
CA ILE A 4 -6.44 26.53 13.25
C ILE A 4 -7.16 27.27 14.38
N LYS A 5 -6.75 27.07 15.63
CA LYS A 5 -7.32 27.82 16.76
C LYS A 5 -6.97 29.31 16.66
N GLU A 6 -5.77 29.65 16.19
CA GLU A 6 -5.33 31.03 15.99
C GLU A 6 -6.07 31.72 14.83
N ALA A 7 -6.20 31.07 13.67
CA ALA A 7 -6.92 31.65 12.53
C ALA A 7 -8.42 31.87 12.82
N VAL A 8 -9.05 30.96 13.57
CA VAL A 8 -10.45 31.05 13.98
C VAL A 8 -10.65 32.07 15.12
N CYS A 9 -9.70 32.22 16.06
CA CYS A 9 -9.76 33.26 17.08
C CYS A 9 -9.55 34.67 16.49
N LEU A 10 -8.60 34.84 15.57
CA LEU A 10 -8.33 36.12 14.92
C LEU A 10 -9.53 36.63 14.09
N ALA A 11 -10.32 35.73 13.50
CA ALA A 11 -11.56 36.07 12.80
C ALA A 11 -12.74 36.36 13.74
N GLY A 12 -12.73 35.81 14.96
CA GLY A 12 -13.75 36.04 15.98
C GLY A 12 -13.60 37.38 16.73
N ASP A 13 -12.37 37.90 16.83
CA ASP A 13 -12.07 39.12 17.59
C ASP A 13 -12.24 40.43 16.79
N VAL A 14 -12.41 40.38 15.47
CA VAL A 14 -12.65 41.56 14.63
C VAL A 14 -14.13 41.63 14.21
N ALA A 15 -14.92 42.20 15.13
CA ALA A 15 -16.33 42.56 15.01
C ALA A 15 -17.31 41.39 14.93
N GLY A 16 -18.33 41.40 15.81
CA GLY A 16 -19.47 40.48 15.86
C GLY A 16 -20.35 40.46 14.60
N SER A 17 -19.75 40.13 13.46
CA SER A 17 -20.35 39.98 12.16
C SER A 17 -20.15 38.52 11.73
N PHE A 18 -21.22 37.88 11.27
CA PHE A 18 -21.19 36.48 10.81
C PHE A 18 -20.59 36.33 9.41
N VAL A 19 -20.21 37.45 8.77
CA VAL A 19 -19.75 37.50 7.38
C VAL A 19 -18.45 36.71 7.18
N PRO A 20 -17.42 36.81 8.04
CA PRO A 20 -16.18 36.04 7.88
C PRO A 20 -16.41 34.52 7.98
N LEU A 21 -17.29 34.06 8.88
CA LEU A 21 -17.60 32.63 9.01
C LEU A 21 -18.33 32.10 7.78
N ILE A 22 -19.26 32.87 7.23
CA ILE A 22 -19.94 32.54 5.97
C ILE A 22 -18.93 32.46 4.82
N ASP A 23 -17.99 33.41 4.73
CA ASP A 23 -16.96 33.40 3.69
C ASP A 23 -16.05 32.16 3.80
N VAL A 24 -15.62 31.77 5.00
CA VAL A 24 -14.87 30.53 5.22
C VAL A 24 -15.65 29.31 4.74
N ALA A 25 -16.93 29.19 5.15
CA ALA A 25 -17.78 28.07 4.72
C ALA A 25 -17.97 28.03 3.20
N THR A 26 -18.24 29.17 2.57
CA THR A 26 -18.40 29.28 1.11
C THR A 26 -17.12 28.92 0.37
N THR A 27 -15.95 29.33 0.86
CA THR A 27 -14.66 28.94 0.26
C THR A 27 -14.39 27.45 0.42
N THR A 28 -14.69 26.85 1.58
CA THR A 28 -14.52 25.41 1.79
C THR A 28 -15.46 24.60 0.88
N ILE A 29 -16.72 25.02 0.72
CA ILE A 29 -17.67 24.39 -0.20
C ILE A 29 -17.16 24.42 -1.65
N LYS A 30 -16.66 25.56 -2.13
CA LYS A 30 -16.09 25.67 -3.48
C LYS A 30 -14.95 24.66 -3.70
N LYS A 31 -14.03 24.55 -2.74
CA LYS A 31 -12.94 23.57 -2.80
C LYS A 31 -13.43 22.13 -2.82
N ILE A 32 -14.48 21.80 -2.05
CA ILE A 32 -15.09 20.45 -2.08
C ILE A 32 -15.64 20.16 -3.47
N ILE A 33 -16.37 21.11 -4.07
CA ILE A 33 -16.92 20.97 -5.42
C ILE A 33 -15.80 20.77 -6.44
N GLU A 34 -14.74 21.58 -6.41
CA GLU A 34 -13.58 21.45 -7.32
C GLU A 34 -12.91 20.08 -7.20
N ILE A 35 -12.75 19.56 -5.98
CA ILE A 35 -12.14 18.23 -5.74
C ILE A 35 -13.04 17.11 -6.28
N CYS A 36 -14.34 17.22 -6.09
CA CYS A 36 -15.31 16.23 -6.55
C CYS A 36 -15.47 16.25 -8.09
N GLU A 37 -15.53 17.44 -8.70
CA GLU A 37 -15.65 17.59 -10.16
C GLU A 37 -14.38 17.15 -10.90
N ALA A 38 -13.21 17.21 -10.24
CA ALA A 38 -11.94 16.72 -10.76
C ALA A 38 -11.66 15.24 -10.39
N ALA A 39 -12.60 14.53 -9.77
CA ALA A 39 -12.38 13.16 -9.31
C ALA A 39 -12.54 12.15 -10.46
N ASP A 40 -11.45 11.47 -10.80
CA ASP A 40 -11.45 10.36 -11.76
C ASP A 40 -12.03 9.05 -11.16
N TYR A 41 -12.32 9.02 -9.84
CA TYR A 41 -12.70 7.82 -9.09
C TYR A 41 -13.71 8.12 -7.96
N ASN A 42 -14.58 7.14 -7.65
CA ASN A 42 -15.67 7.26 -6.65
C ASN A 42 -16.62 8.41 -6.98
N GLN A 43 -17.08 8.43 -8.25
CA GLN A 43 -17.84 9.52 -8.83
C GLN A 43 -19.22 9.65 -8.19
N ASN A 44 -19.90 8.55 -7.87
CA ASN A 44 -21.23 8.63 -7.25
C ASN A 44 -21.17 9.21 -5.82
N ILE A 45 -20.16 8.84 -5.01
CA ILE A 45 -19.90 9.48 -3.70
C ILE A 45 -19.58 10.98 -3.87
N CYS A 46 -18.75 11.33 -4.85
CA CYS A 46 -18.38 12.72 -5.13
C CYS A 46 -19.59 13.55 -5.60
N ASP A 47 -20.48 12.97 -6.40
CA ASP A 47 -21.70 13.60 -6.89
C ASP A 47 -22.71 13.84 -5.77
N VAL A 48 -22.94 12.84 -4.91
CA VAL A 48 -23.82 12.98 -3.74
C VAL A 48 -23.33 14.10 -2.81
N LEU A 49 -22.02 14.15 -2.52
CA LEU A 49 -21.44 15.21 -1.70
C LEU A 49 -21.53 16.57 -2.39
N THR A 50 -21.34 16.62 -3.71
CA THR A 50 -21.44 17.85 -4.52
C THR A 50 -22.85 18.44 -4.48
N VAL A 51 -23.88 17.61 -4.68
CA VAL A 51 -25.28 18.04 -4.60
C VAL A 51 -25.57 18.60 -3.21
N ARG A 52 -25.16 17.90 -2.15
CA ARG A 52 -25.36 18.31 -0.75
C ARG A 52 -24.71 19.66 -0.43
N VAL A 53 -23.47 19.90 -0.86
CA VAL A 53 -22.80 21.19 -0.58
C VAL A 53 -23.29 22.33 -1.48
N LYS A 54 -23.78 22.06 -2.70
CA LYS A 54 -24.42 23.06 -3.57
C LYS A 54 -25.71 23.61 -2.96
N ILE A 55 -26.55 22.74 -2.35
CA ILE A 55 -27.75 23.16 -1.61
C ILE A 55 -27.37 24.10 -0.46
N THR A 56 -26.33 23.75 0.29
CA THR A 56 -25.86 24.54 1.42
C THR A 56 -25.26 25.87 1.00
N SER A 57 -24.57 25.93 -0.15
CA SER A 57 -24.12 27.18 -0.76
C SER A 57 -25.28 28.16 -0.98
N ALA A 58 -26.42 27.69 -1.50
CA ALA A 58 -27.62 28.51 -1.70
C ALA A 58 -28.25 28.99 -0.37
N ALA A 59 -28.25 28.12 0.66
CA ALA A 59 -28.71 28.47 2.00
C ALA A 59 -27.81 29.53 2.66
N LEU A 60 -26.49 29.42 2.51
CA LEU A 60 -25.51 30.38 3.00
C LEU A 60 -25.63 31.75 2.32
N GLU A 61 -25.86 31.79 1.00
CA GLU A 61 -26.13 33.05 0.29
C GLU A 61 -27.41 33.72 0.78
N SER A 62 -28.45 32.93 1.05
CA SER A 62 -29.70 33.41 1.65
C SER A 62 -29.50 33.90 3.08
N LEU A 63 -28.60 33.28 3.85
CA LEU A 63 -28.23 33.73 5.20
C LEU A 63 -27.41 35.02 5.15
N ARG A 64 -26.43 35.13 4.24
CA ARG A 64 -25.59 36.31 4.02
C ARG A 64 -26.44 37.56 3.80
N ARG A 65 -27.45 37.46 2.92
CA ARG A 65 -28.41 38.54 2.63
C ARG A 65 -29.27 38.94 3.84
N ARG A 66 -29.61 37.98 4.71
CA ARG A 66 -30.42 38.22 5.93
C ARG A 66 -29.60 38.84 7.06
N LYS A 67 -28.39 38.33 7.32
CA LYS A 67 -27.51 38.77 8.43
C LYS A 67 -26.78 40.09 8.16
N GLN A 68 -26.64 40.51 6.90
CA GLN A 68 -26.19 41.87 6.56
C GLN A 68 -27.12 42.97 7.11
N LYS A 69 -28.34 42.60 7.54
CA LYS A 69 -29.37 43.51 8.07
C LYS A 69 -29.61 43.43 9.59
N ARG A 70 -28.97 42.50 10.33
CA ARG A 70 -29.21 42.32 11.78
C ARG A 70 -27.92 42.05 12.56
N LYS A 71 -27.69 42.81 13.64
CA LYS A 71 -26.71 42.50 14.69
C LYS A 71 -27.41 41.73 15.81
N GLU A 72 -27.32 40.40 15.79
CA GLU A 72 -27.77 39.58 16.92
C GLU A 72 -26.62 38.65 17.34
N ASN A 73 -26.12 38.86 18.56
CA ASN A 73 -25.14 38.02 19.24
C ASN A 73 -25.86 36.78 19.78
N ASP A 74 -26.03 35.79 18.92
CA ASP A 74 -26.50 34.46 19.32
C ASP A 74 -25.31 33.51 19.40
N LYS A 75 -24.82 33.30 20.63
CA LYS A 75 -23.69 32.42 20.93
C LYS A 75 -23.98 30.96 20.56
N VAL A 76 -25.23 30.51 20.70
CA VAL A 76 -25.64 29.14 20.37
C VAL A 76 -25.56 28.94 18.86
N PHE A 77 -26.05 29.91 18.09
CA PHE A 77 -25.90 29.91 16.63
C PHE A 77 -24.43 29.96 16.20
N HIS A 78 -23.59 30.74 16.88
CA HIS A 78 -22.17 30.84 16.58
C HIS A 78 -21.45 29.50 16.80
N ASP A 79 -21.71 28.81 17.92
CA ASP A 79 -21.12 27.52 18.23
C ASP A 79 -21.60 26.43 17.24
N ALA A 80 -22.88 26.44 16.86
CA ALA A 80 -23.42 25.58 15.81
C ALA A 80 -22.74 25.84 14.45
N PHE A 81 -22.43 27.09 14.13
CA PHE A 81 -21.76 27.46 12.88
C PHE A 81 -20.30 27.00 12.83
N HIS A 82 -19.58 27.08 13.96
CA HIS A 82 -18.22 26.52 14.05
C HIS A 82 -18.21 25.00 13.88
N LYS A 83 -19.17 24.30 14.49
CA LYS A 83 -19.35 22.86 14.30
C LYS A 83 -19.64 22.52 12.83
N PHE A 84 -20.45 23.32 12.16
CA PHE A 84 -20.71 23.16 10.73
C PHE A 84 -19.45 23.36 9.85
N ILE A 85 -18.65 24.40 10.11
CA ILE A 85 -17.37 24.61 9.40
C ILE A 85 -16.43 23.42 9.61
N TYR A 86 -16.38 22.88 10.84
CA TYR A 86 -15.58 21.69 11.13
C TYR A 86 -15.99 20.49 10.27
N VAL A 87 -17.29 20.21 10.18
CA VAL A 87 -17.79 19.08 9.37
C VAL A 87 -17.48 19.29 7.89
N LEU A 88 -17.61 20.51 7.36
CA LEU A 88 -17.21 20.83 5.98
C LEU A 88 -15.73 20.53 5.72
N GLU A 89 -14.83 20.87 6.65
CA GLU A 89 -13.40 20.58 6.51
C GLU A 89 -13.10 19.08 6.57
N GLU A 90 -13.83 18.31 7.39
CA GLU A 90 -13.70 16.85 7.42
C GLU A 90 -14.20 16.21 6.11
N ILE A 91 -15.30 16.70 5.54
CA ILE A 91 -15.78 16.30 4.21
C ILE A 91 -14.72 16.61 3.15
N LYS A 92 -14.10 17.79 3.18
CA LYS A 92 -13.03 18.17 2.23
C LYS A 92 -11.82 17.25 2.33
N LYS A 93 -11.39 16.88 3.55
CA LYS A 93 -10.30 15.91 3.75
C LYS A 93 -10.69 14.54 3.21
N PHE A 94 -11.93 14.12 3.45
CA PHE A 94 -12.46 12.87 2.94
C PHE A 94 -12.50 12.83 1.40
N THR A 95 -13.07 13.85 0.75
CA THR A 95 -13.14 13.95 -0.72
C THR A 95 -11.74 13.98 -1.35
N THR A 96 -10.79 14.72 -0.76
CA THR A 96 -9.38 14.73 -1.19
C THR A 96 -8.73 13.35 -1.12
N LYS A 97 -9.11 12.55 -0.11
CA LYS A 97 -8.57 11.21 0.08
C LYS A 97 -9.16 10.26 -0.95
N ILE A 98 -10.49 10.24 -1.11
CA ILE A 98 -11.18 9.28 -1.98
C ILE A 98 -11.02 9.57 -3.47
N SER A 99 -10.87 10.84 -3.87
CA SER A 99 -10.64 11.21 -5.28
C SER A 99 -9.31 10.70 -5.82
N LYS A 100 -8.38 10.33 -4.92
CA LYS A 100 -7.05 9.80 -5.26
C LYS A 100 -6.93 8.28 -5.05
N ILE A 101 -7.99 7.60 -4.63
CA ILE A 101 -7.96 6.14 -4.40
C ILE A 101 -8.23 5.41 -5.71
N HIS A 102 -7.19 4.78 -6.26
CA HIS A 102 -7.26 3.96 -7.46
C HIS A 102 -6.73 2.52 -7.22
N GLY A 103 -6.99 1.62 -8.17
CA GLY A 103 -6.45 0.26 -8.19
C GLY A 103 -6.80 -0.57 -6.95
N PHE A 104 -5.87 -1.40 -6.47
CA PHE A 104 -6.08 -2.31 -5.33
C PHE A 104 -6.34 -1.59 -3.99
N LYS A 105 -5.98 -0.30 -3.89
CA LYS A 105 -6.25 0.55 -2.73
C LYS A 105 -7.74 0.85 -2.55
N LYS A 106 -8.53 0.82 -3.63
CA LYS A 106 -10.00 0.96 -3.61
C LYS A 106 -10.64 -0.19 -2.83
N TYR A 107 -10.14 -1.41 -3.02
CA TYR A 107 -10.59 -2.61 -2.30
C TYR A 107 -10.22 -2.61 -0.81
N THR A 108 -8.96 -2.36 -0.47
CA THR A 108 -8.47 -2.47 0.92
C THR A 108 -9.05 -1.42 1.87
N THR A 109 -9.62 -0.34 1.32
CA THR A 109 -10.18 0.78 2.06
C THR A 109 -11.71 0.90 1.94
N ALA A 110 -12.39 0.05 1.16
CA ALA A 110 -13.82 0.17 0.86
C ALA A 110 -14.72 0.22 2.10
N ILE A 111 -14.46 -0.65 3.09
CA ILE A 111 -15.19 -0.65 4.38
C ILE A 111 -14.98 0.68 5.11
N SER A 112 -13.74 1.16 5.16
CA SER A 112 -13.41 2.44 5.81
C SER A 112 -14.00 3.65 5.06
N VAL A 113 -14.10 3.58 3.73
CA VAL A 113 -14.76 4.62 2.91
C VAL A 113 -16.26 4.65 3.22
N LYS A 114 -16.92 3.49 3.25
CA LYS A 114 -18.35 3.34 3.61
C LYS A 114 -18.64 3.88 5.01
N GLU A 115 -17.88 3.48 6.02
CA GLU A 115 -18.07 3.93 7.41
C GLU A 115 -17.86 5.44 7.55
N ASN A 116 -16.82 5.99 6.91
CA ASN A 116 -16.56 7.43 6.97
C ASN A 116 -17.62 8.24 6.22
N PHE A 117 -18.10 7.77 5.07
CA PHE A 117 -19.17 8.43 4.33
C PHE A 117 -20.45 8.52 5.17
N ILE A 118 -20.91 7.39 5.74
CA ILE A 118 -22.12 7.34 6.58
C ILE A 118 -21.98 8.26 7.80
N ARG A 119 -20.83 8.24 8.47
CA ARG A 119 -20.58 9.08 9.64
C ARG A 119 -20.59 10.56 9.26
N LEU A 120 -19.90 10.95 8.19
CA LEU A 120 -19.78 12.35 7.78
C LEU A 120 -21.10 12.93 7.28
N THR A 121 -21.92 12.15 6.57
CA THR A 121 -23.26 12.61 6.14
C THR A 121 -24.20 12.80 7.33
N ASP A 122 -24.16 11.92 8.33
CA ASP A 122 -24.94 12.06 9.57
C ASP A 122 -24.48 13.28 10.41
N GLU A 123 -23.17 13.50 10.54
CA GLU A 123 -22.61 14.69 11.20
C GLU A 123 -23.00 15.98 10.45
N TYR A 124 -23.01 15.95 9.12
CA TYR A 124 -23.41 17.07 8.26
C TYR A 124 -24.89 17.40 8.40
N ASP A 125 -25.76 16.41 8.37
CA ASP A 125 -27.20 16.59 8.51
C ASP A 125 -27.54 17.18 9.89
N LYS A 126 -26.87 16.70 10.96
CA LYS A 126 -26.99 17.29 12.30
C LYS A 126 -26.56 18.76 12.31
N ALA A 127 -25.43 19.10 11.70
CA ALA A 127 -24.94 20.47 11.66
C ALA A 127 -25.87 21.41 10.86
N MET A 128 -26.45 20.93 9.76
CA MET A 128 -27.43 21.67 8.95
C MET A 128 -28.73 21.93 9.72
N ASN A 129 -29.18 20.95 10.52
CA ASN A 129 -30.34 21.08 11.40
C ASN A 129 -30.09 22.05 12.56
N ASP A 130 -28.93 21.98 13.21
CA ASP A 130 -28.52 22.87 14.30
C ASP A 130 -28.50 24.35 13.85
N LEU A 131 -28.26 24.61 12.56
CA LEU A 131 -28.27 25.95 11.96
C LEU A 131 -29.63 26.41 11.42
N HIS A 132 -30.66 25.58 11.55
CA HIS A 132 -31.99 25.82 10.98
C HIS A 132 -31.94 26.20 9.49
N PHE A 133 -30.99 25.65 8.73
CA PHE A 133 -30.94 25.86 7.28
C PHE A 133 -32.09 25.15 6.55
N THR A 134 -32.91 24.38 7.27
CA THR A 134 -34.09 23.65 6.83
C THR A 134 -33.90 23.01 5.45
N MET A 135 -33.17 21.89 5.42
CA MET A 135 -33.24 20.92 4.33
C MET A 135 -34.63 20.30 4.36
N ALA A 136 -35.50 20.65 3.41
CA ALA A 136 -36.78 19.97 3.29
C ALA A 136 -36.53 18.47 3.00
N VAL A 137 -37.00 17.62 3.92
CA VAL A 137 -37.43 16.23 3.72
C VAL A 137 -36.32 15.18 3.53
N ALA A 138 -35.86 14.60 4.64
CA ALA A 138 -35.40 13.21 4.63
C ALA A 138 -36.63 12.32 4.35
N ASN A 139 -36.99 12.15 3.08
CA ASN A 139 -37.75 10.99 2.66
C ASN A 139 -36.81 9.79 2.83
N ASP A 140 -37.29 8.67 3.35
CA ASP A 140 -36.55 7.41 3.33
C ASP A 140 -36.04 7.10 1.91
N GLU A 141 -36.73 7.57 0.87
CA GLU A 141 -36.30 7.52 -0.54
C GLU A 141 -35.01 8.27 -0.83
N GLN A 142 -34.76 9.47 -0.27
CA GLN A 142 -33.51 10.20 -0.53
C GLN A 142 -32.33 9.52 0.16
N ARG A 143 -32.53 8.99 1.38
CA ARG A 143 -31.54 8.14 2.05
C ARG A 143 -31.34 6.82 1.31
N ARG A 144 -32.39 6.29 0.68
CA ARG A 144 -32.31 5.11 -0.19
C ARG A 144 -31.46 5.41 -1.43
N ILE A 145 -31.69 6.53 -2.11
CA ILE A 145 -30.90 6.97 -3.29
C ILE A 145 -29.44 7.18 -2.92
N GLU A 146 -29.14 7.77 -1.75
CA GLU A 146 -27.74 7.97 -1.32
C GLU A 146 -27.05 6.67 -0.91
N LYS A 147 -27.80 5.74 -0.32
CA LYS A 147 -27.33 4.40 -0.01
C LYS A 147 -27.17 3.56 -1.29
N GLU A 148 -28.08 3.70 -2.25
CA GLU A 148 -28.03 3.09 -3.59
C GLU A 148 -26.85 3.64 -4.37
N ALA A 149 -26.59 4.95 -4.38
CA ALA A 149 -25.42 5.55 -5.04
C ALA A 149 -24.09 5.05 -4.42
N LEU A 150 -24.06 4.85 -3.10
CA LEU A 150 -22.91 4.24 -2.41
C LEU A 150 -22.78 2.75 -2.77
N GLU A 151 -23.89 2.02 -2.81
CA GLU A 151 -23.92 0.62 -3.22
C GLU A 151 -23.60 0.46 -4.70
N GLU A 152 -23.95 1.41 -5.56
CA GLU A 152 -23.60 1.49 -6.99
C GLU A 152 -22.12 1.77 -7.18
N ASP A 153 -21.49 2.67 -6.43
CA ASP A 153 -20.02 2.86 -6.46
C ASP A 153 -19.26 1.59 -6.01
N ILE A 154 -19.87 0.83 -5.10
CA ILE A 154 -19.37 -0.47 -4.63
C ILE A 154 -19.64 -1.56 -5.67
N VAL A 155 -20.80 -1.57 -6.31
CA VAL A 155 -21.21 -2.55 -7.33
C VAL A 155 -20.48 -2.31 -8.65
N GLU A 156 -20.29 -1.07 -9.08
CA GLU A 156 -19.45 -0.69 -10.22
C GLU A 156 -18.00 -1.12 -9.96
N PHE A 157 -17.55 -1.04 -8.71
CA PHE A 157 -16.26 -1.61 -8.31
C PHE A 157 -16.25 -3.15 -8.41
N GLU A 158 -17.31 -3.82 -7.96
CA GLU A 158 -17.49 -5.28 -8.12
C GLU A 158 -17.66 -5.70 -9.59
N GLU A 159 -18.24 -4.86 -10.45
CA GLU A 159 -18.42 -5.10 -11.89
C GLU A 159 -17.15 -4.81 -12.68
N TYR A 160 -16.38 -3.79 -12.28
CA TYR A 160 -15.01 -3.58 -12.76
C TYR A 160 -14.14 -4.78 -12.38
N LEU A 161 -14.30 -5.33 -11.17
CA LEU A 161 -13.69 -6.60 -10.77
C LEU A 161 -14.22 -7.78 -11.58
N LYS A 162 -15.51 -7.87 -11.91
CA LYS A 162 -16.06 -8.91 -12.81
C LYS A 162 -15.58 -8.76 -14.25
N THR A 163 -15.30 -7.56 -14.72
CA THR A 163 -14.82 -7.28 -16.08
C THR A 163 -13.31 -7.50 -16.19
N MET A 164 -12.57 -7.18 -15.13
CA MET A 164 -11.18 -7.64 -14.96
C MET A 164 -11.11 -9.15 -14.76
N ASN A 165 -12.06 -9.75 -14.02
CA ASN A 165 -12.24 -11.21 -13.91
C ASN A 165 -12.60 -11.80 -15.27
N LYS A 166 -13.39 -11.17 -16.13
CA LYS A 166 -13.66 -11.65 -17.50
C LYS A 166 -12.43 -11.64 -18.41
N LYS A 167 -11.53 -10.66 -18.23
CA LYS A 167 -10.18 -10.69 -18.84
C LYS A 167 -9.26 -11.74 -18.19
N VAL A 168 -9.65 -12.25 -17.04
CA VAL A 168 -8.98 -13.22 -16.18
C VAL A 168 -9.84 -14.50 -16.08
N ASP A 169 -10.81 -14.74 -16.98
CA ASP A 169 -11.68 -15.94 -17.00
C ASP A 169 -10.86 -17.22 -17.32
N ASN A 170 -9.55 -17.05 -17.52
CA ASN A 170 -8.56 -18.13 -17.55
C ASN A 170 -8.02 -18.50 -16.14
N ILE A 171 -8.54 -17.89 -15.07
CA ILE A 171 -7.96 -17.89 -13.71
C ILE A 171 -9.03 -17.93 -12.59
N ASP A 172 -10.33 -18.11 -12.87
CA ASP A 172 -11.34 -18.29 -11.79
C ASP A 172 -11.03 -19.49 -10.86
N GLY A 173 -10.26 -20.46 -11.34
CA GLY A 173 -9.70 -21.51 -10.47
C GLY A 173 -8.69 -21.01 -9.42
N LYS A 174 -8.12 -19.80 -9.52
CA LYS A 174 -7.06 -19.34 -8.59
C LYS A 174 -7.57 -18.58 -7.37
N VAL A 175 -8.77 -18.00 -7.38
CA VAL A 175 -9.27 -17.24 -6.21
C VAL A 175 -9.71 -18.19 -5.09
N ASP A 176 -10.41 -19.27 -5.43
CA ASP A 176 -10.69 -20.36 -4.49
C ASP A 176 -9.39 -21.03 -4.01
N ASN A 177 -8.41 -21.22 -4.90
CA ASN A 177 -7.07 -21.70 -4.51
C ASN A 177 -6.29 -20.71 -3.62
N ILE A 178 -6.59 -19.41 -3.65
CA ILE A 178 -5.95 -18.42 -2.76
C ILE A 178 -6.61 -18.48 -1.38
N LEU A 179 -7.94 -18.60 -1.29
CA LEU A 179 -8.63 -18.76 -0.02
C LEU A 179 -8.26 -20.12 0.63
N ASP A 180 -8.28 -21.19 -0.17
CA ASP A 180 -7.81 -22.53 0.23
C ASP A 180 -6.32 -22.52 0.53
N GLY A 181 -5.52 -21.76 -0.21
CA GLY A 181 -4.08 -21.59 0.04
C GLY A 181 -3.79 -20.85 1.34
N VAL A 182 -4.57 -19.83 1.68
CA VAL A 182 -4.50 -19.12 2.97
C VAL A 182 -4.93 -20.03 4.10
N GLN A 183 -6.05 -20.74 3.95
CA GLN A 183 -6.54 -21.69 4.94
C GLN A 183 -5.58 -22.88 5.10
N TYR A 184 -4.96 -23.36 4.02
CA TYR A 184 -3.94 -24.39 4.01
C TYR A 184 -2.67 -23.93 4.70
N ILE A 185 -2.15 -22.75 4.39
CA ILE A 185 -0.99 -22.16 5.07
C ILE A 185 -1.30 -21.95 6.56
N GLN A 186 -2.51 -21.48 6.91
CA GLN A 186 -2.96 -21.39 8.29
C GLN A 186 -2.94 -22.76 8.99
N ASN A 187 -3.44 -23.80 8.32
CA ASN A 187 -3.45 -25.17 8.85
C ASN A 187 -2.03 -25.76 8.96
N CYS A 188 -1.12 -25.48 8.01
CA CYS A 188 0.28 -25.90 8.04
C CYS A 188 1.11 -25.18 9.12
N ILE A 189 0.75 -23.94 9.47
CA ILE A 189 1.35 -23.21 10.59
C ILE A 189 0.95 -23.87 11.93
N THR A 190 -0.26 -24.45 12.00
CA THR A 190 -0.78 -25.10 13.22
C THR A 190 -0.45 -26.59 13.36
N ASP A 191 -0.28 -27.33 12.26
CA ASP A 191 -0.05 -28.78 12.28
C ASP A 191 1.26 -29.17 11.56
N LYS A 192 2.19 -29.80 12.31
CA LYS A 192 3.44 -30.36 11.79
C LYS A 192 3.20 -31.71 11.08
N ALA A 193 2.51 -31.77 9.94
CA ALA A 193 2.50 -33.00 9.12
C ALA A 193 1.93 -32.85 7.70
N VAL A 194 2.76 -33.27 6.73
CA VAL A 194 2.47 -33.92 5.43
C VAL A 194 1.88 -33.05 4.30
N LEU A 195 2.76 -32.63 3.39
CA LEU A 195 2.45 -32.18 2.03
C LEU A 195 2.04 -33.38 1.15
N HIS A 196 0.82 -33.37 0.61
CA HIS A 196 0.47 -34.21 -0.53
C HIS A 196 1.04 -33.60 -1.82
N GLY A 197 1.90 -34.35 -2.52
CA GLY A 197 2.16 -34.16 -3.96
C GLY A 197 3.41 -33.39 -4.38
N ALA A 198 4.15 -32.74 -3.48
CA ALA A 198 5.45 -32.14 -3.80
C ALA A 198 6.60 -33.00 -3.22
N LYS A 199 7.48 -33.52 -4.10
CA LYS A 199 8.68 -34.23 -3.66
C LYS A 199 9.70 -33.22 -3.11
N LYS A 200 10.10 -33.43 -1.85
CA LYS A 200 11.28 -32.81 -1.25
C LYS A 200 12.50 -33.19 -2.11
N ILE A 201 13.22 -32.20 -2.63
CA ILE A 201 14.53 -32.44 -3.25
C ILE A 201 15.49 -32.69 -2.09
N ASP A 202 16.17 -33.84 -2.09
CA ASP A 202 17.08 -34.20 -1.02
C ASP A 202 18.33 -33.33 -1.08
N SER A 203 18.93 -32.99 0.07
CA SER A 203 20.13 -32.13 0.11
C SER A 203 21.33 -32.77 -0.59
N ILE A 204 21.27 -34.08 -0.85
CA ILE A 204 22.28 -34.82 -1.59
C ILE A 204 22.06 -34.76 -3.12
N ASP A 205 20.86 -34.35 -3.56
CA ASP A 205 20.51 -34.17 -4.97
C ASP A 205 20.91 -32.78 -5.51
N LEU A 206 21.28 -31.85 -4.63
CA LEU A 206 21.89 -30.56 -4.98
C LEU A 206 23.40 -30.71 -5.23
N VAL A 207 23.78 -31.62 -6.12
CA VAL A 207 25.13 -31.61 -6.69
C VAL A 207 25.15 -30.57 -7.80
N SER A 208 26.23 -29.76 -7.89
CA SER A 208 26.47 -28.90 -9.05
C SER A 208 26.25 -29.70 -10.34
N PRO A 209 25.56 -29.13 -11.36
CA PRO A 209 25.04 -29.89 -12.49
C PRO A 209 26.14 -30.78 -13.10
N PRO A 210 25.94 -32.12 -13.20
CA PRO A 210 27.05 -33.03 -13.46
C PRO A 210 27.67 -32.92 -14.86
N ARG A 211 26.97 -32.34 -15.85
CA ARG A 211 27.48 -32.03 -17.20
C ARG A 211 26.66 -30.90 -17.84
N PRO A 212 27.27 -29.91 -18.50
CA PRO A 212 26.54 -28.98 -19.35
C PRO A 212 26.06 -29.74 -20.59
N ASN A 213 24.78 -29.64 -20.92
CA ASN A 213 24.29 -30.05 -22.22
C ASN A 213 24.78 -29.02 -23.25
N PRO A 214 25.25 -29.39 -24.45
CA PRO A 214 25.66 -28.42 -25.48
C PRO A 214 24.53 -27.46 -25.88
N ASP A 215 23.27 -27.86 -25.62
CA ASP A 215 22.06 -27.10 -25.85
C ASP A 215 21.50 -26.42 -24.58
N ASP A 216 22.23 -26.47 -23.45
CA ASP A 216 21.93 -25.65 -22.27
C ASP A 216 22.31 -24.21 -22.57
N VAL A 217 21.44 -23.54 -23.32
CA VAL A 217 21.51 -22.11 -23.53
C VAL A 217 20.89 -21.45 -22.31
N ARG A 218 21.71 -20.84 -21.44
CA ARG A 218 21.28 -19.68 -20.65
C ARG A 218 20.89 -18.67 -21.73
N SER A 219 19.59 -18.59 -22.06
CA SER A 219 19.09 -17.77 -23.16
C SER A 219 19.83 -16.44 -23.13
N GLY A 220 20.41 -16.04 -24.26
CA GLY A 220 21.20 -14.81 -24.42
C GLY A 220 20.41 -13.52 -24.22
N GLY A 221 19.28 -13.57 -23.50
CA GLY A 221 18.64 -12.45 -22.84
C GLY A 221 18.60 -12.77 -21.34
N VAL A 222 19.19 -11.89 -20.54
CA VAL A 222 19.18 -11.95 -19.06
C VAL A 222 17.81 -12.46 -18.57
N PRO A 223 17.72 -13.52 -17.74
CA PRO A 223 16.47 -13.85 -17.07
C PRO A 223 15.93 -12.58 -16.43
N ASP A 224 14.69 -12.20 -16.67
CA ASP A 224 14.17 -10.91 -16.18
C ASP A 224 14.13 -10.91 -14.64
N VAL A 225 15.25 -10.55 -14.02
CA VAL A 225 15.48 -10.48 -12.58
C VAL A 225 14.46 -9.53 -11.97
N VAL A 226 14.11 -8.47 -12.70
CA VAL A 226 13.08 -7.52 -12.27
C VAL A 226 11.72 -8.18 -12.23
N ARG A 227 11.34 -8.99 -13.24
CA ARG A 227 10.10 -9.78 -13.20
C ARG A 227 10.06 -10.78 -12.05
N ILE A 228 11.17 -11.46 -11.78
CA ILE A 228 11.27 -12.39 -10.65
C ILE A 228 11.10 -11.63 -9.33
N ALA A 229 11.88 -10.58 -9.12
CA ALA A 229 11.80 -9.69 -7.96
C ALA A 229 10.38 -9.14 -7.76
N LEU A 230 9.75 -8.67 -8.83
CA LEU A 230 8.38 -8.14 -8.85
C LEU A 230 7.38 -9.19 -8.35
N ASN A 231 7.45 -10.42 -8.87
CA ASN A 231 6.52 -11.48 -8.49
C ASN A 231 6.76 -11.98 -7.05
N ILE A 232 8.01 -11.99 -6.57
CA ILE A 232 8.31 -12.24 -5.14
C ILE A 232 7.71 -11.12 -4.28
N CYS A 233 7.91 -9.85 -4.65
CA CYS A 233 7.37 -8.70 -3.92
C CYS A 233 5.84 -8.74 -3.84
N ARG A 234 5.15 -9.14 -4.91
CA ARG A 234 3.69 -9.37 -4.89
C ARG A 234 3.27 -10.41 -3.86
N GLY A 235 4.00 -11.52 -3.78
CA GLY A 235 3.80 -12.53 -2.74
C GLY A 235 4.02 -11.97 -1.32
N LEU A 236 5.05 -11.15 -1.12
CA LEU A 236 5.33 -10.54 0.18
C LEU A 236 4.29 -9.49 0.61
N VAL A 237 3.79 -8.68 -0.33
CA VAL A 237 2.68 -7.75 -0.08
C VAL A 237 1.41 -8.52 0.35
N PHE A 238 1.15 -9.66 -0.28
CA PHE A 238 0.06 -10.53 0.11
C PHE A 238 0.23 -11.06 1.55
N LEU A 239 1.42 -11.57 1.89
CA LEU A 239 1.71 -12.06 3.25
C LEU A 239 1.60 -10.95 4.30
N GLN A 240 2.14 -9.76 4.01
CA GLN A 240 2.00 -8.59 4.88
C GLN A 240 0.54 -8.26 5.16
N ARG A 241 -0.32 -8.32 4.13
CA ARG A 241 -1.76 -8.03 4.28
C ARG A 241 -2.50 -9.11 5.08
N ALA A 242 -2.03 -10.34 5.01
CA ALA A 242 -2.47 -11.44 5.86
C ALA A 242 -1.85 -11.40 7.28
N GLU A 243 -1.10 -10.34 7.61
CA GLU A 243 -0.35 -10.18 8.86
C GLU A 243 0.63 -11.33 9.13
N ILE A 244 1.13 -11.99 8.07
CA ILE A 244 2.10 -13.08 8.14
C ILE A 244 3.48 -12.53 7.75
N LEU A 245 4.46 -12.81 8.60
CA LEU A 245 5.88 -12.58 8.33
C LEU A 245 6.56 -13.95 8.08
N HIS A 246 7.41 -14.05 7.08
CA HIS A 246 8.09 -15.29 6.69
C HIS A 246 9.27 -15.67 7.59
N HIS A 247 10.01 -14.67 8.11
CA HIS A 247 11.19 -14.81 8.99
C HIS A 247 12.44 -15.50 8.39
N ASP A 248 12.41 -15.92 7.12
CA ASP A 248 13.54 -16.62 6.45
C ASP A 248 13.54 -16.34 4.94
N LEU A 249 13.60 -15.07 4.55
CA LEU A 249 13.60 -14.68 3.14
C LEU A 249 15.02 -14.72 2.56
N LYS A 250 15.23 -15.65 1.62
CA LYS A 250 16.46 -15.86 0.84
C LYS A 250 16.16 -16.60 -0.46
N CYS A 251 17.05 -16.56 -1.45
CA CYS A 251 16.79 -17.23 -2.74
C CYS A 251 16.58 -18.74 -2.61
N GLU A 252 17.23 -19.42 -1.65
CA GLU A 252 17.02 -20.85 -1.35
C GLU A 252 15.55 -21.19 -1.07
N ASN A 253 14.79 -20.23 -0.54
CA ASN A 253 13.39 -20.37 -0.17
C ASN A 253 12.43 -19.85 -1.25
N ILE A 254 12.94 -19.58 -2.46
CA ILE A 254 12.13 -19.22 -3.63
C ILE A 254 12.20 -20.36 -4.64
N LEU A 255 11.06 -21.02 -4.86
CA LEU A 255 10.93 -22.06 -5.88
C LEU A 255 10.60 -21.42 -7.23
N MET A 256 11.08 -22.04 -8.31
CA MET A 256 10.78 -21.61 -9.67
C MET A 256 9.93 -22.66 -10.38
N THR A 257 8.84 -22.23 -11.02
CA THR A 257 8.05 -23.12 -11.90
C THR A 257 8.77 -23.36 -13.23
N ARG A 258 8.27 -24.33 -14.01
CA ARG A 258 8.73 -24.55 -15.41
C ARG A 258 8.56 -23.31 -16.31
N THR A 259 7.64 -22.42 -15.96
CA THR A 259 7.38 -21.16 -16.67
C THR A 259 8.18 -19.97 -16.10
N LEU A 260 9.18 -20.23 -15.25
CA LEU A 260 10.00 -19.21 -14.58
C LEU A 260 9.20 -18.24 -13.71
N GLU A 261 8.12 -18.72 -13.08
CA GLU A 261 7.42 -17.97 -12.04
C GLU A 261 7.98 -18.29 -10.66
N PRO A 262 8.35 -17.29 -9.83
CA PRO A 262 8.78 -17.53 -8.47
C PRO A 262 7.59 -17.83 -7.54
N LYS A 263 7.81 -18.73 -6.58
CA LYS A 263 6.88 -19.07 -5.49
C LYS A 263 7.65 -19.07 -4.16
N ILE A 264 7.15 -18.33 -3.18
CA ILE A 264 7.73 -18.30 -1.83
C ILE A 264 7.46 -19.65 -1.16
N TYR A 265 8.47 -20.22 -0.50
CA TYR A 265 8.44 -21.55 0.11
C TYR A 265 9.11 -21.55 1.49
N LYS A 266 8.95 -22.65 2.26
CA LYS A 266 9.58 -22.89 3.57
C LYS A 266 9.08 -21.93 4.66
N PHE A 267 7.76 -21.96 4.87
CA PHE A 267 7.05 -21.21 5.90
C PHE A 267 7.24 -21.77 7.33
N ASP A 268 8.18 -22.70 7.54
CA ASP A 268 8.46 -23.31 8.84
C ASP A 268 8.79 -22.28 9.93
N SER A 269 9.35 -21.13 9.53
CA SER A 269 9.68 -19.99 10.38
C SER A 269 8.60 -18.90 10.38
N ALA A 270 7.60 -18.99 9.50
CA ALA A 270 6.60 -17.96 9.30
C ALA A 270 5.59 -17.91 10.44
N ARG A 271 5.23 -16.71 10.88
CA ARG A 271 4.35 -16.46 12.01
C ARG A 271 3.49 -15.23 11.70
N TYR A 272 2.40 -15.06 12.44
CA TYR A 272 1.72 -13.77 12.47
C TYR A 272 2.62 -12.66 13.03
N ASP A 273 2.42 -11.41 12.62
CA ASP A 273 3.17 -10.25 13.11
C ASP A 273 3.06 -10.11 14.65
N TYR A 274 1.89 -10.38 15.22
CA TYR A 274 1.68 -10.41 16.67
C TYR A 274 2.20 -11.70 17.35
N GLY A 275 2.77 -12.63 16.57
CA GLY A 275 3.33 -13.89 17.05
C GLY A 275 4.64 -13.73 17.82
N LYS A 276 5.11 -14.83 18.42
CA LYS A 276 6.40 -14.85 19.13
C LYS A 276 7.54 -14.61 18.14
N THR A 277 8.49 -13.75 18.53
CA THR A 277 9.67 -13.50 17.71
C THR A 277 10.57 -14.73 17.64
N THR A 278 11.16 -14.99 16.48
CA THR A 278 12.22 -16.00 16.34
C THR A 278 13.45 -15.50 17.10
N THR A 279 13.96 -16.30 18.04
CA THR A 279 15.27 -16.04 18.65
C THR A 279 16.33 -16.46 17.65
N VAL A 280 17.26 -15.57 17.31
CA VAL A 280 18.47 -15.95 16.56
C VAL A 280 19.21 -16.98 17.43
N GLY A 281 19.22 -18.24 17.00
CA GLY A 281 19.84 -19.33 17.76
C GLY A 281 21.33 -19.06 17.97
N ASN A 282 21.86 -19.45 19.13
CA ASN A 282 23.22 -19.09 19.54
C ASN A 282 24.37 -19.77 18.76
N LYS A 283 24.13 -20.66 17.78
CA LYS A 283 25.20 -21.29 17.00
C LYS A 283 24.75 -21.64 15.57
N SER A 284 25.60 -21.29 14.60
CA SER A 284 25.67 -21.82 13.22
C SER A 284 24.44 -21.71 12.32
N ASP A 285 23.60 -20.70 12.51
CA ASP A 285 22.51 -20.43 11.55
C ASP A 285 23.01 -19.48 10.45
N ASP A 286 23.19 -19.99 9.23
CA ASP A 286 23.65 -19.21 8.07
C ASP A 286 22.65 -18.11 7.68
N THR A 287 21.42 -18.16 8.20
CA THR A 287 20.35 -17.16 8.03
C THR A 287 20.78 -15.74 8.45
N VAL A 288 21.79 -15.61 9.30
CA VAL A 288 22.35 -14.30 9.72
C VAL A 288 22.73 -13.38 8.56
N ARG A 289 23.04 -13.91 7.38
CA ARG A 289 23.40 -13.14 6.18
C ARG A 289 22.26 -12.25 5.67
N TRP A 290 21.01 -12.64 5.92
CA TRP A 290 19.82 -11.90 5.48
C TRP A 290 19.14 -11.13 6.62
N LEU A 291 19.63 -11.24 7.86
CA LEU A 291 18.98 -10.63 9.02
C LEU A 291 19.28 -9.13 9.16
N ALA A 292 18.24 -8.39 9.58
CA ALA A 292 18.32 -6.96 9.84
C ALA A 292 19.20 -6.62 11.05
N PRO A 293 19.87 -5.44 11.05
CA PRO A 293 20.82 -5.05 12.10
C PRO A 293 20.22 -5.02 13.50
N GLU A 294 18.96 -4.59 13.66
CA GLU A 294 18.26 -4.54 14.94
C GLU A 294 18.03 -5.94 15.54
N LYS A 295 17.86 -6.95 14.67
CA LYS A 295 17.66 -8.34 15.07
C LYS A 295 18.98 -9.01 15.39
N LEU A 296 20.02 -8.67 14.63
CA LEU A 296 21.40 -9.08 14.90
C LEU A 296 21.94 -8.44 16.19
N SER A 297 21.59 -7.19 16.49
CA SER A 297 22.05 -6.50 17.70
C SER A 297 21.43 -7.08 18.97
N ASN A 298 20.12 -7.35 18.95
CA ASN A 298 19.42 -7.95 20.07
C ASN A 298 18.48 -9.06 19.56
N PRO A 299 18.80 -10.34 19.81
CA PRO A 299 17.97 -11.47 19.39
C PRO A 299 16.54 -11.44 19.95
N ASN A 300 16.30 -10.71 21.04
CA ASN A 300 14.98 -10.57 21.66
C ASN A 300 14.15 -9.43 21.06
N THR A 301 14.73 -8.58 20.19
CA THR A 301 13.97 -7.55 19.46
C THR A 301 12.85 -8.22 18.67
N ARG A 302 11.64 -7.65 18.72
CA ARG A 302 10.50 -8.13 17.94
C ARG A 302 10.86 -8.11 16.45
N TYR A 303 10.57 -9.22 15.77
CA TYR A 303 10.68 -9.30 14.32
C TYR A 303 9.48 -8.57 13.72
N THR A 304 9.72 -7.71 12.73
CA THR A 304 8.70 -6.82 12.16
C THR A 304 8.74 -6.87 10.64
N THR A 305 7.75 -6.26 9.98
CA THR A 305 7.81 -6.03 8.53
C THR A 305 9.10 -5.34 8.11
N GLN A 306 9.64 -4.41 8.90
CA GLN A 306 10.91 -3.75 8.53
C GLN A 306 12.09 -4.73 8.50
N CYS A 307 12.06 -5.78 9.32
CA CYS A 307 13.05 -6.86 9.25
C CYS A 307 12.89 -7.67 7.96
N GLU A 308 11.65 -7.99 7.56
CA GLU A 308 11.41 -8.68 6.27
C GLU A 308 11.86 -7.86 5.08
N ILE A 309 11.60 -6.55 5.07
CA ILE A 309 12.02 -5.65 3.99
C ILE A 309 13.54 -5.66 3.84
N PHE A 310 14.27 -5.68 4.96
CA PHE A 310 15.72 -5.84 4.95
C PHE A 310 16.13 -7.18 4.33
N SER A 311 15.53 -8.29 4.77
CA SER A 311 15.83 -9.63 4.24
C SER A 311 15.48 -9.76 2.76
N PHE A 312 14.37 -9.16 2.32
CA PHE A 312 14.00 -9.09 0.92
C PHE A 312 15.04 -8.30 0.11
N SER A 313 15.55 -7.19 0.64
CA SER A 313 16.64 -6.45 0.00
C SER A 313 17.92 -7.29 -0.17
N MET A 314 18.27 -8.12 0.81
CA MET A 314 19.39 -9.04 0.71
C MET A 314 19.13 -10.15 -0.33
N LEU A 315 17.89 -10.63 -0.42
CA LEU A 315 17.44 -11.56 -1.47
C LEU A 315 17.55 -10.92 -2.87
N LEU A 316 17.13 -9.66 -3.04
CA LEU A 316 17.26 -8.94 -4.31
C LEU A 316 18.71 -8.80 -4.75
N TRP A 317 19.62 -8.57 -3.78
CA TRP A 317 21.06 -8.54 -4.03
C TRP A 317 21.58 -9.94 -4.44
N GLU A 318 21.22 -10.97 -3.68
CA GLU A 318 21.59 -12.37 -3.98
C GLU A 318 21.13 -12.78 -5.38
N LEU A 319 19.90 -12.39 -5.75
CA LEU A 319 19.29 -12.69 -7.05
C LEU A 319 20.04 -12.04 -8.22
N VAL A 320 20.43 -10.77 -8.10
CA VAL A 320 21.06 -10.03 -9.21
C VAL A 320 22.55 -10.31 -9.33
N PHE A 321 23.24 -10.58 -8.22
CA PHE A 321 24.68 -10.87 -8.22
C PHE A 321 25.01 -12.35 -8.24
N GLU A 322 24.00 -13.21 -8.09
CA GLU A 322 24.12 -14.67 -8.10
C GLU A 322 25.18 -15.18 -7.10
N LYS A 323 25.20 -14.56 -5.91
CA LYS A 323 26.20 -14.80 -4.86
C LYS A 323 25.53 -14.95 -3.52
N VAL A 324 26.08 -15.84 -2.70
CA VAL A 324 25.75 -15.92 -1.27
C VAL A 324 26.23 -14.64 -0.59
N PRO A 325 25.37 -13.90 0.13
CA PRO A 325 25.77 -12.67 0.79
C PRO A 325 26.87 -12.90 1.81
N TYR A 326 27.87 -12.03 1.82
CA TYR A 326 29.04 -12.04 2.69
C TYR A 326 29.85 -13.34 2.64
N LYS A 327 29.87 -14.06 1.49
CA LYS A 327 30.55 -15.36 1.35
C LYS A 327 32.04 -15.32 1.71
N SER A 328 32.71 -14.17 1.53
CA SER A 328 34.12 -13.98 1.90
C SER A 328 34.35 -13.90 3.41
N MET A 329 33.29 -13.75 4.22
CA MET A 329 33.36 -13.75 5.67
C MET A 329 33.05 -15.15 6.20
N GLU A 330 34.08 -15.88 6.59
CA GLU A 330 33.97 -17.30 7.01
C GLU A 330 33.20 -17.49 8.32
N LYS A 331 33.26 -16.52 9.23
CA LYS A 331 32.60 -16.59 10.55
C LYS A 331 31.32 -15.76 10.57
N VAL A 332 30.24 -16.37 11.05
CA VAL A 332 28.93 -15.73 11.24
C VAL A 332 29.03 -14.47 12.10
N GLU A 333 29.88 -14.48 13.12
CA GLU A 333 30.11 -13.34 14.02
C GLU A 333 30.71 -12.13 13.29
N MET A 334 31.57 -12.35 12.29
CA MET A 334 32.13 -11.26 11.49
C MET A 334 31.05 -10.58 10.64
N ILE A 335 30.14 -11.38 10.07
CA ILE A 335 28.98 -10.87 9.32
C ILE A 335 28.08 -10.05 10.25
N ARG A 336 27.78 -10.61 11.43
CA ARG A 336 26.97 -9.95 12.47
C ARG A 336 27.57 -8.59 12.84
N GLU A 337 28.85 -8.54 13.18
CA GLU A 337 29.52 -7.29 13.52
C GLU A 337 29.56 -6.29 12.36
N HIS A 338 29.83 -6.77 11.14
CA HIS A 338 29.87 -5.92 9.95
C HIS A 338 28.53 -5.23 9.72
N VAL A 339 27.42 -5.98 9.76
CA VAL A 339 26.07 -5.45 9.50
C VAL A 339 25.61 -4.50 10.61
N ILE A 340 25.91 -4.82 11.88
CA ILE A 340 25.61 -3.95 13.04
C ILE A 340 26.42 -2.64 12.96
N LYS A 341 27.64 -2.66 12.43
CA LYS A 341 28.45 -1.44 12.20
C LYS A 341 28.01 -0.64 10.95
N GLY A 342 26.91 -1.05 10.30
CA GLY A 342 26.37 -0.38 9.11
C GLY A 342 26.95 -0.86 7.77
N GLY A 343 27.84 -1.86 7.79
CA GLY A 343 28.38 -2.48 6.59
C GLY A 343 27.31 -3.20 5.77
N ARG A 344 27.46 -3.20 4.45
CA ARG A 344 26.55 -3.83 3.49
C ARG A 344 27.35 -4.48 2.37
N GLU A 345 26.68 -5.37 1.64
CA GLU A 345 27.24 -5.93 0.41
C GLU A 345 27.53 -4.86 -0.64
N ILE A 346 28.49 -5.16 -1.51
CA ILE A 346 28.92 -4.25 -2.57
C ILE A 346 27.99 -4.40 -3.78
N ILE A 347 27.45 -3.28 -4.26
CA ILE A 347 26.70 -3.22 -5.52
C ILE A 347 27.60 -2.60 -6.58
N ARG A 348 28.13 -3.42 -7.48
CA ARG A 348 28.94 -2.98 -8.63
C ARG A 348 28.46 -3.67 -9.89
N PHE A 349 27.66 -2.94 -10.67
CA PHE A 349 27.28 -3.36 -12.01
C PHE A 349 28.43 -3.17 -12.99
N GLY A 350 28.50 -4.02 -14.01
CA GLY A 350 29.47 -3.88 -15.10
C GLY A 350 29.13 -2.72 -16.03
N LYS A 351 30.04 -2.39 -16.95
CA LYS A 351 29.77 -1.41 -18.01
C LYS A 351 28.56 -1.87 -18.85
N SER A 352 27.65 -0.96 -19.14
CA SER A 352 26.42 -1.22 -19.88
C SER A 352 26.03 0.01 -20.72
N THR A 353 25.01 -0.11 -21.56
CA THR A 353 24.47 1.05 -22.29
C THR A 353 23.80 2.04 -21.32
N PRO A 354 23.59 3.31 -21.69
CA PRO A 354 22.90 4.28 -20.82
C PRO A 354 21.53 3.79 -20.33
N GLU A 355 20.76 3.12 -21.18
CA GLU A 355 19.43 2.59 -20.87
C GLU A 355 19.50 1.48 -19.81
N ILE A 356 20.46 0.56 -19.97
CA ILE A 356 20.69 -0.52 -19.00
C ILE A 356 21.25 0.05 -17.70
N SER A 357 22.10 1.07 -17.77
CA SER A 357 22.65 1.77 -16.59
C SER A 357 21.54 2.40 -15.75
N GLU A 358 20.52 2.98 -16.39
CA GLU A 358 19.36 3.57 -15.69
C GLU A 358 18.53 2.50 -14.97
N LEU A 359 18.31 1.34 -15.60
CA LEU A 359 17.64 0.20 -14.98
C LEU A 359 18.43 -0.35 -13.79
N GLN A 360 19.75 -0.50 -13.95
CA GLN A 360 20.67 -0.92 -12.88
C GLN A 360 20.63 0.05 -11.70
N GLU A 361 20.58 1.36 -11.98
CA GLU A 361 20.47 2.40 -10.97
C GLU A 361 19.12 2.39 -10.26
N GLY A 362 18.03 2.16 -10.98
CA GLY A 362 16.71 1.95 -10.38
C GLY A 362 16.69 0.75 -9.43
N TYR A 363 17.21 -0.40 -9.87
CA TYR A 363 17.30 -1.59 -9.04
C TYR A 363 18.23 -1.39 -7.83
N ARG A 364 19.35 -0.67 -8.03
CA ARG A 364 20.26 -0.27 -6.95
C ARG A 364 19.53 0.53 -5.89
N ARG A 365 18.73 1.53 -6.28
CA ARG A 365 17.97 2.36 -5.34
C ARG A 365 17.02 1.51 -4.49
N ILE A 366 16.32 0.55 -5.10
CA ILE A 366 15.44 -0.38 -4.37
C ILE A 366 16.22 -1.12 -3.28
N ILE A 367 17.36 -1.72 -3.62
CA ILE A 367 18.21 -2.42 -2.63
C ILE A 367 18.69 -1.43 -1.55
N CYS A 368 19.31 -0.32 -1.98
CA CYS A 368 19.92 0.64 -1.09
C CYS A 368 18.94 1.25 -0.07
N ASP A 369 17.72 1.59 -0.51
CA ASP A 369 16.71 2.18 0.35
C ASP A 369 15.95 1.14 1.18
N SER A 370 15.98 -0.15 0.81
CA SER A 370 15.31 -1.22 1.56
C SER A 370 16.18 -1.81 2.68
N TRP A 371 17.52 -1.81 2.56
CA TRP A 371 18.43 -2.31 3.59
C TRP A 371 19.06 -1.23 4.48
N LYS A 372 18.44 -0.05 4.57
CA LYS A 372 18.93 1.05 5.43
C LYS A 372 19.08 0.59 6.89
N HIS A 373 20.06 1.19 7.57
CA HIS A 373 20.37 0.80 8.94
C HIS A 373 19.20 1.06 9.88
N ASN A 374 18.65 2.28 9.87
CA ASN A 374 17.43 2.62 10.61
C ASN A 374 16.20 1.95 9.96
N PRO A 375 15.43 1.13 10.71
CA PRO A 375 14.22 0.50 10.20
C PRO A 375 13.20 1.51 9.64
N HIS A 376 13.06 2.69 10.22
CA HIS A 376 12.05 3.67 9.81
C HIS A 376 12.35 4.39 8.49
N GLU A 377 13.59 4.31 8.01
CA GLU A 377 14.01 4.92 6.74
C GLU A 377 13.86 3.94 5.56
N ARG A 378 13.55 2.67 5.84
CA ARG A 378 13.40 1.64 4.81
C ARG A 378 12.13 1.88 3.99
N LEU A 379 12.20 1.59 2.69
CA LEU A 379 11.01 1.59 1.82
C LEU A 379 9.93 0.67 2.39
N SER A 380 8.66 0.96 2.11
CA SER A 380 7.57 0.01 2.34
C SER A 380 7.49 -1.00 1.20
N PHE A 381 6.94 -2.19 1.44
CA PHE A 381 6.70 -3.18 0.38
C PHE A 381 5.86 -2.62 -0.78
N LEU A 382 4.86 -1.77 -0.49
CA LEU A 382 4.08 -1.11 -1.54
C LEU A 382 4.94 -0.19 -2.40
N LYS A 383 5.86 0.58 -1.79
CA LYS A 383 6.75 1.44 -2.56
C LYS A 383 7.78 0.65 -3.37
N ILE A 384 8.27 -0.46 -2.83
CA ILE A 384 9.15 -1.38 -3.55
C ILE A 384 8.43 -2.00 -4.75
N LEU A 385 7.17 -2.40 -4.56
CA LEU A 385 6.31 -2.94 -5.63
C LEU A 385 6.16 -1.92 -6.77
N ASP A 386 5.77 -0.67 -6.46
CA ASP A 386 5.63 0.39 -7.47
C ASP A 386 6.93 0.57 -8.27
N MET A 387 8.08 0.64 -7.59
CA MET A 387 9.38 0.82 -8.24
C MET A 387 9.78 -0.38 -9.12
N LEU A 388 9.45 -1.61 -8.71
CA LEU A 388 9.69 -2.81 -9.53
C LEU A 388 8.79 -2.86 -10.76
N GLU A 389 7.54 -2.38 -10.66
CA GLU A 389 6.61 -2.28 -11.79
C GLU A 389 7.03 -1.22 -12.82
N GLU A 390 7.54 -0.08 -12.35
CA GLU A 390 8.16 0.95 -13.20
C GLU A 390 9.37 0.39 -13.98
N LEU A 391 10.25 -0.35 -13.30
CA LEU A 391 11.41 -0.98 -13.95
C LEU A 391 11.01 -2.05 -14.96
N HIS A 392 10.07 -2.93 -14.60
CA HIS A 392 9.59 -3.98 -15.50
C HIS A 392 8.91 -3.40 -16.75
N SER A 393 8.15 -2.32 -16.59
CA SER A 393 7.52 -1.61 -17.71
C SER A 393 8.57 -0.99 -18.64
N SER A 394 9.61 -0.40 -18.06
CA SER A 394 10.72 0.20 -18.82
C SER A 394 11.47 -0.86 -19.66
N ILE A 395 11.74 -2.04 -19.08
CA ILE A 395 12.33 -3.18 -19.80
C ILE A 395 11.44 -3.62 -20.97
N SER A 396 10.13 -3.78 -20.72
CA SER A 396 9.15 -4.18 -21.74
C SER A 396 9.03 -3.19 -22.91
N CYS A 397 9.39 -1.92 -22.70
CA CYS A 397 9.45 -0.89 -23.75
C CYS A 397 10.73 -0.98 -24.58
N LEU A 398 11.88 -1.29 -23.95
CA LEU A 398 13.15 -1.47 -24.65
C LEU A 398 13.10 -2.66 -25.61
N ASP A 399 12.56 -3.80 -25.17
CA ASP A 399 12.41 -5.00 -26.00
C ASP A 399 11.55 -4.75 -27.25
N ARG A 400 10.50 -3.93 -27.12
CA ARG A 400 9.62 -3.55 -28.25
C ARG A 400 10.29 -2.62 -29.24
N ASN A 401 11.20 -1.75 -28.79
CA ASN A 401 11.91 -0.82 -29.66
C ASN A 401 13.02 -1.53 -30.45
N HIS A 402 13.72 -2.49 -29.82
CA HIS A 402 14.70 -3.33 -30.53
C HIS A 402 14.07 -4.23 -31.61
N ASN A 403 12.85 -4.71 -31.39
CA ASN A 403 12.11 -5.51 -32.38
C ASN A 403 11.48 -4.69 -33.52
N LYS A 404 11.57 -3.35 -33.50
CA LYS A 404 11.10 -2.47 -34.60
C LYS A 404 12.23 -1.96 -35.49
N THR A 405 13.48 -2.11 -35.07
CA THR A 405 14.68 -1.63 -35.77
C THR A 405 15.45 -2.72 -36.52
N ASN A 406 15.00 -3.98 -36.41
CA ASN A 406 15.40 -5.11 -37.24
C ASN A 406 14.20 -5.52 -38.10
#